data_AF-A0A915UBB0-F1
#
_entry.id   AF-A0A915UBB0-F1
#
_cell.length_a   1.000
_cell.length_b   1.000
_cell.length_c   1.000
_cell.angle_alpha   90.00
_cell.angle_beta   90.00
_cell.angle_gamma   90.00
#
_symmetry.space_group_name_H-M   'P 1'
#
loop_
_entity.id
_entity.type
_entity.pdbx_description
1 polymer ?
#
loop_
_entity_poly.entity_id
_entity_poly.type
_entity_poly.pdbx_seq_one_letter_code
_entity_poly.pdbx_strand_id
1 'polypeptide(L)'
;MTWDPAELWRWLPVGYVVTLAIEAPILSLGLSRPVVGWQRLAVAAWLTAVTYPVVVVALPLALPASTPWLAYFLIAETFAIVTECLLFRLAWRGTWRDVGVVALANLVSATVGLGMASHG
;
A
#
# COMPACT_ATOMS: atom_id res chain seq x y z
N MET A 1 -9.09 -17.76 -11.60
CA MET A 1 -9.62 -17.13 -10.37
C MET A 1 -10.05 -15.73 -10.74
N THR A 2 -11.35 -15.51 -10.88
CA THR A 2 -11.94 -14.17 -11.08
C THR A 2 -12.24 -13.58 -9.71
N TRP A 3 -12.14 -12.27 -9.56
CA TRP A 3 -12.26 -11.56 -8.28
C TRP A 3 -13.72 -11.19 -8.03
N ASP A 4 -14.22 -11.35 -6.80
CA ASP A 4 -15.53 -10.84 -6.41
C ASP A 4 -15.40 -9.42 -5.81
N PRO A 5 -16.06 -8.40 -6.38
CA PRO A 5 -16.10 -7.06 -5.79
C PRO A 5 -16.56 -7.06 -4.32
N ALA A 6 -17.48 -7.94 -3.91
CA ALA A 6 -17.96 -8.00 -2.54
C ALA A 6 -16.92 -8.58 -1.56
N GLU A 7 -15.95 -9.35 -2.03
CA GLU A 7 -14.79 -9.78 -1.24
C GLU A 7 -13.81 -8.63 -1.03
N LEU A 8 -13.56 -7.80 -2.07
CA LEU A 8 -12.72 -6.61 -1.96
C LEU A 8 -13.24 -5.64 -0.88
N TRP A 9 -14.55 -5.44 -0.79
CA TRP A 9 -15.16 -4.59 0.25
C TRP A 9 -15.02 -5.15 1.68
N ARG A 10 -15.08 -6.48 1.85
CA ARG A 10 -14.87 -7.13 3.16
C ARG A 10 -13.41 -7.09 3.58
N TRP A 11 -12.51 -7.25 2.62
CA TRP A 11 -11.08 -7.12 2.82
C TRP A 11 -10.63 -5.67 3.02
N LEU A 12 -11.47 -4.68 2.69
CA LEU A 12 -11.13 -3.25 2.76
C LEU A 12 -10.62 -2.80 4.15
N PRO A 13 -11.35 -3.00 5.27
CA PRO A 13 -10.83 -2.62 6.57
C PRO A 13 -9.68 -3.53 7.05
N VAL A 14 -9.73 -4.82 6.73
CA VAL A 14 -8.73 -5.79 7.20
C VAL A 14 -7.39 -5.56 6.51
N GLY A 15 -7.40 -5.44 5.18
CA GLY A 15 -6.23 -5.14 4.36
C GLY A 15 -5.61 -3.81 4.76
N TYR A 16 -6.41 -2.76 4.94
CA TYR A 16 -5.91 -1.47 5.41
C TYR A 16 -5.18 -1.58 6.76
N VAL A 17 -5.78 -2.27 7.75
CA VAL A 17 -5.17 -2.42 9.08
C VAL A 17 -3.90 -3.29 9.02
N VAL A 18 -3.90 -4.36 8.24
CA VAL A 18 -2.73 -5.23 8.05
C VAL A 18 -1.59 -4.46 7.39
N THR A 19 -1.88 -3.72 6.32
CA THR A 19 -0.92 -2.83 5.65
C THR A 19 -0.33 -1.85 6.65
N LEU A 20 -1.17 -1.16 7.43
CA LEU A 20 -0.69 -0.21 8.42
C LEU A 20 0.17 -0.87 9.50
N ALA A 21 -0.20 -2.07 9.97
CA ALA A 21 0.56 -2.83 10.96
C ALA A 21 1.95 -3.25 10.47
N ILE A 22 2.11 -3.45 9.16
CA ILE A 22 3.39 -3.82 8.53
C ILE A 22 4.22 -2.59 8.18
N GLU A 23 3.62 -1.57 7.58
CA GLU A 23 4.35 -0.42 7.06
C GLU A 23 4.76 0.55 8.16
N ALA A 24 3.88 0.79 9.14
CA ALA A 24 4.17 1.70 10.23
C ALA A 24 5.47 1.40 10.99
N PRO A 25 5.81 0.16 11.37
CA PRO A 25 7.10 -0.12 12.03
C PRO A 25 8.29 0.10 11.09
N ILE A 26 8.20 -0.24 9.81
CA ILE A 26 9.28 -0.05 8.83
C ILE A 26 9.55 1.45 8.65
N LEU A 27 8.50 2.25 8.44
CA LEU A 27 8.59 3.70 8.35
C LEU A 27 9.08 4.31 9.68
N SER A 28 8.62 3.76 10.81
CA SER A 28 9.01 4.20 12.14
C SER A 28 10.49 4.04 12.42
N LEU A 29 11.12 2.98 11.89
CA LEU A 29 12.53 2.70 12.06
C LEU A 29 13.41 3.31 10.96
N GLY A 30 12.91 3.34 9.71
CA GLY A 30 13.71 3.65 8.54
C GLY A 30 13.75 5.14 8.16
N LEU A 31 12.68 5.91 8.42
CA LEU A 31 12.62 7.31 8.01
C LEU A 31 13.65 8.18 8.76
N SER A 32 14.26 9.11 8.04
CA SER A 32 15.19 10.10 8.61
C SER A 32 14.45 11.17 9.42
N ARG A 33 15.16 11.92 10.29
CA ARG A 33 14.58 13.09 10.99
C ARG A 33 14.28 14.17 9.94
N PRO A 34 13.00 14.50 9.69
CA PRO A 34 12.20 15.35 10.58
C PRO A 34 10.91 14.74 11.14
N VAL A 35 10.51 13.54 10.67
CA VAL A 35 9.27 12.89 11.11
C VAL A 35 9.56 12.14 12.42
N VAL A 36 8.86 12.44 13.51
CA VAL A 36 9.10 11.82 14.84
C VAL A 36 7.83 11.28 15.48
N GLY A 37 7.98 10.17 16.22
CA GLY A 37 6.90 9.56 17.01
C GLY A 37 5.63 9.33 16.19
N TRP A 38 4.52 9.95 16.62
CA TRP A 38 3.19 9.80 16.02
C TRP A 38 3.11 10.27 14.57
N GLN A 39 3.99 11.18 14.15
CA GLN A 39 4.01 11.64 12.76
C GLN A 39 4.37 10.51 11.80
N ARG A 40 5.16 9.50 12.23
CA ARG A 40 5.54 8.37 11.37
C ARG A 40 4.35 7.45 11.11
N LEU A 41 3.54 7.21 12.15
CA LEU A 41 2.28 6.49 12.02
C LEU A 41 1.28 7.27 11.15
N ALA A 42 1.20 8.59 11.35
CA ALA A 42 0.35 9.45 10.54
C ALA A 42 0.76 9.46 9.06
N VAL A 43 2.06 9.42 8.76
CA VAL A 43 2.58 9.27 7.38
C VAL A 43 2.10 7.95 6.78
N ALA A 44 2.30 6.83 7.48
CA ALA A 44 1.85 5.52 7.02
C ALA A 44 0.34 5.54 6.74
N ALA A 45 -0.45 5.96 7.73
CA ALA A 45 -1.90 5.99 7.63
C ALA A 45 -2.40 6.90 6.50
N TRP A 46 -1.77 8.06 6.33
CA TRP A 46 -2.15 9.03 5.32
C TRP A 46 -1.82 8.55 3.91
N LEU A 47 -0.62 8.00 3.69
CA LEU A 47 -0.22 7.46 2.39
C LEU A 47 -1.17 6.34 1.96
N THR A 48 -1.38 5.34 2.82
CA THR A 48 -2.30 4.24 2.57
C THR A 48 -3.74 4.75 2.39
N ALA A 49 -4.19 5.75 3.16
CA ALA A 49 -5.55 6.29 3.03
C ALA A 49 -5.80 6.95 1.67
N VAL A 50 -4.76 7.47 1.01
CA VAL A 50 -4.87 8.06 -0.32
C VAL A 50 -4.82 6.99 -1.42
N THR A 51 -3.96 5.99 -1.29
CA THR A 51 -3.76 4.96 -2.33
C THR A 51 -4.78 3.83 -2.28
N TYR A 52 -5.21 3.43 -1.09
CA TYR A 52 -6.07 2.27 -0.89
C TYR A 52 -7.46 2.38 -1.54
N PRO A 53 -8.18 3.52 -1.50
CA PRO A 53 -9.43 3.67 -2.24
C PRO A 53 -9.26 3.52 -3.75
N VAL A 54 -8.12 3.94 -4.30
CA VAL A 54 -7.83 3.76 -5.73
C VAL A 54 -7.64 2.27 -6.03
N VAL A 55 -6.86 1.56 -5.21
CA VAL A 55 -6.63 0.12 -5.38
C VAL A 55 -7.92 -0.68 -5.23
N VAL A 56 -8.77 -0.38 -4.26
CA VAL A 56 -9.94 -1.21 -3.94
C VAL A 56 -11.21 -0.81 -4.68
N VAL A 57 -11.32 0.45 -5.13
CA VAL A 57 -12.54 0.95 -5.79
C VAL A 57 -12.27 1.35 -7.23
N ALA A 58 -11.31 2.24 -7.47
CA ALA A 58 -11.10 2.77 -8.82
C ALA A 58 -10.51 1.72 -9.78
N LEU A 59 -9.55 0.92 -9.31
CA LEU A 59 -8.85 -0.06 -10.14
C LEU A 59 -9.77 -1.19 -10.61
N PRO A 60 -10.65 -1.79 -9.77
CA PRO A 60 -11.67 -2.73 -10.24
C PRO A 60 -12.62 -2.18 -11.29
N LEU A 61 -12.94 -0.87 -11.23
CA LEU A 61 -13.80 -0.21 -12.20
C LEU A 61 -13.07 0.11 -13.51
N ALA A 62 -11.75 0.29 -13.45
CA ALA A 62 -10.92 0.63 -14.60
C ALA A 62 -10.41 -0.59 -15.38
N LEU A 63 -10.29 -1.75 -14.74
CA LEU A 63 -9.79 -2.98 -15.36
C LEU A 63 -10.93 -3.91 -15.80
N PRO A 64 -10.79 -4.64 -16.92
CA PRO A 64 -11.76 -5.66 -17.32
C PRO A 64 -11.92 -6.73 -16.24
N ALA A 65 -13.15 -7.20 -15.99
CA ALA A 65 -13.42 -8.28 -15.04
C ALA A 65 -12.70 -9.61 -15.38
N SER A 66 -12.26 -9.77 -16.64
CA SER A 66 -11.43 -10.90 -17.10
C SER A 66 -9.95 -10.79 -16.73
N THR A 67 -9.53 -9.72 -16.06
CA THR A 67 -8.13 -9.49 -15.67
C THR A 67 -7.68 -10.60 -14.70
N PRO A 68 -6.61 -11.35 -15.03
CA PRO A 68 -6.09 -12.40 -14.16
C PRO A 68 -5.71 -11.88 -12.78
N TRP A 69 -5.82 -12.75 -11.76
CA TRP A 69 -5.55 -12.34 -10.40
C TRP A 69 -4.14 -11.77 -10.18
N LEU A 70 -3.15 -12.44 -10.76
CA LEU A 70 -1.78 -11.95 -10.65
C LEU A 70 -1.58 -10.59 -11.35
N ALA A 71 -2.27 -10.36 -12.47
CA ALA A 71 -2.12 -9.13 -13.24
C ALA A 71 -2.69 -7.92 -12.48
N TYR A 72 -3.90 -8.01 -11.92
CA TYR A 72 -4.41 -6.89 -11.12
C TYR A 72 -3.61 -6.71 -9.84
N PHE A 73 -3.14 -7.78 -9.17
CA PHE A 73 -2.29 -7.65 -7.99
C PHE A 73 -1.03 -6.84 -8.32
N LEU A 74 -0.31 -7.21 -9.39
CA LEU A 74 0.90 -6.50 -9.79
C LEU A 74 0.63 -5.04 -10.17
N ILE A 75 -0.50 -4.74 -10.83
CA ILE A 75 -0.90 -3.37 -11.17
C ILE A 75 -1.19 -2.56 -9.90
N ALA A 76 -1.96 -3.13 -8.97
CA ALA A 76 -2.33 -2.50 -7.70
C ALA A 76 -1.08 -2.16 -6.86
N GLU A 77 -0.18 -3.12 -6.67
CA GLU A 77 1.03 -2.94 -5.88
C GLU A 77 2.00 -1.96 -6.55
N THR A 78 2.17 -2.04 -7.88
CA THR A 78 3.01 -1.07 -8.62
C THR A 78 2.45 0.34 -8.48
N PHE A 79 1.13 0.50 -8.61
CA PHE A 79 0.47 1.77 -8.42
C PHE A 79 0.69 2.32 -7.00
N ALA A 80 0.47 1.50 -5.97
CA ALA A 80 0.65 1.88 -4.58
C ALA A 80 2.10 2.33 -4.32
N ILE A 81 3.10 1.50 -4.64
CA ILE A 81 4.52 1.81 -4.43
C ILE A 81 4.90 3.13 -5.11
N VAL A 82 4.57 3.29 -6.40
CA VAL A 82 4.92 4.49 -7.17
C VAL A 82 4.24 5.72 -6.58
N THR A 83 2.94 5.62 -6.28
CA THR A 83 2.14 6.74 -5.78
C THR A 83 2.59 7.16 -4.39
N GLU A 84 2.80 6.22 -3.47
CA GLU A 84 3.23 6.53 -2.11
C GLU A 84 4.64 7.11 -2.08
N CYS A 85 5.56 6.62 -2.91
CA CYS A 85 6.88 7.21 -3.07
C CYS A 85 6.81 8.65 -3.56
N LEU A 86 5.99 8.92 -4.58
CA LEU A 86 5.80 10.28 -5.12
C LEU A 86 5.14 11.20 -4.09
N LEU A 87 4.04 10.76 -3.48
CA LEU A 87 3.32 11.53 -2.46
C LEU A 87 4.22 11.83 -1.26
N PHE A 88 4.98 10.85 -0.79
CA PHE A 88 5.93 11.06 0.30
C PHE A 88 6.99 12.11 -0.07
N ARG A 89 7.58 11.98 -1.27
CA ARG A 89 8.62 12.90 -1.77
C ARG A 89 8.10 14.32 -1.94
N LEU A 90 6.83 14.49 -2.30
CA LEU A 90 6.18 15.79 -2.49
C LEU A 90 5.74 16.42 -1.16
N ALA A 91 5.05 15.66 -0.31
CA ALA A 91 4.47 16.17 0.93
C ALA A 91 5.50 16.36 2.05
N TRP A 92 6.48 15.46 2.20
CA TRP A 92 7.50 15.53 3.24
C TRP A 92 8.88 15.96 2.77
N ARG A 93 9.07 16.11 1.44
CA ARG A 93 10.36 16.51 0.84
C ARG A 93 11.53 15.62 1.31
N GLY A 94 11.26 14.36 1.62
CA GLY A 94 12.22 13.42 2.18
C GLY A 94 13.37 13.09 1.20
N THR A 95 14.42 12.47 1.74
CA THR A 95 15.59 12.07 0.97
C THR A 95 15.28 10.87 0.07
N TRP A 96 16.14 10.58 -0.91
CA TRP A 96 16.02 9.34 -1.70
C TRP A 96 16.14 8.07 -0.86
N ARG A 97 16.87 8.14 0.27
CA ARG A 97 16.89 7.06 1.27
C ARG A 97 15.49 6.86 1.87
N ASP A 98 14.80 7.93 2.23
CA ASP A 98 13.46 7.85 2.81
C ASP A 98 12.43 7.31 1.79
N VAL A 99 12.56 7.70 0.52
CA VAL A 99 11.78 7.11 -0.58
C VAL A 99 12.04 5.61 -0.68
N GLY A 100 13.31 5.18 -0.57
CA GLY A 100 13.65 3.75 -0.53
C GLY A 100 13.02 3.01 0.66
N VAL A 101 12.89 3.66 1.82
CA VAL A 101 12.21 3.10 2.99
C VAL A 101 10.70 2.95 2.75
N VAL A 102 10.06 3.93 2.11
CA VAL A 102 8.64 3.84 1.71
C VAL A 102 8.42 2.69 0.72
N ALA A 103 9.25 2.60 -0.31
CA ALA A 103 9.20 1.50 -1.27
C ALA A 103 9.40 0.13 -0.60
N LEU A 104 10.35 0.03 0.35
CA LEU A 104 10.57 -1.19 1.13
C LEU A 104 9.34 -1.55 1.97
N ALA A 105 8.73 -0.58 2.65
CA ALA A 105 7.54 -0.81 3.46
C ALA A 105 6.39 -1.40 2.61
N ASN A 106 6.12 -0.79 1.45
CA ASN A 106 5.10 -1.27 0.51
C ASN A 106 5.46 -2.67 -0.04
N LEU A 107 6.72 -2.93 -0.41
CA LEU A 107 7.14 -4.25 -0.90
C LEU A 107 6.96 -5.36 0.15
N VAL A 108 7.24 -5.06 1.42
CA VAL A 108 7.01 -6.02 2.52
C VAL A 108 5.50 -6.22 2.71
N SER A 109 4.70 -5.15 2.67
CA SER A 109 3.23 -5.23 2.72
C SER A 109 2.68 -6.10 1.58
N ALA A 110 3.14 -5.88 0.35
CA ALA A 110 2.77 -6.64 -0.86
C ALA A 110 3.11 -8.13 -0.74
N THR A 111 4.29 -8.48 -0.23
CA THR A 111 4.69 -9.90 -0.07
C THR A 111 3.83 -10.61 0.98
N VAL A 112 3.44 -9.93 2.06
CA VAL A 112 2.49 -10.48 3.02
C VAL A 112 1.11 -10.64 2.40
N GLY A 113 0.61 -9.64 1.66
CA GLY A 113 -0.66 -9.71 0.94
C GLY A 113 -0.72 -10.87 -0.05
N LEU A 114 0.36 -11.10 -0.81
CA LEU A 114 0.50 -12.23 -1.72
C LEU A 114 0.42 -13.58 -0.97
N GLY A 115 1.12 -13.70 0.16
CA GLY A 115 1.08 -14.90 1.00
C GLY A 115 -0.32 -15.20 1.54
N MET A 116 -1.04 -14.18 2.00
CA MET A 116 -2.42 -14.32 2.49
C MET A 116 -3.39 -14.77 1.39
N ALA A 117 -3.24 -14.24 0.18
CA ALA A 117 -4.06 -14.64 -0.97
C ALA A 117 -3.73 -16.05 -1.50
N SER A 118 -2.51 -16.55 -1.26
CA SER A 118 -2.09 -17.89 -1.69
C SER A 118 -2.58 -19.04 -0.78
N HIS A 119 -3.16 -18.71 0.37
CA HIS A 119 -3.64 -19.67 1.39
C HIS A 119 -5.13 -19.53 1.70
N GLY A 120 -5.84 -18.64 0.98
CA GLY A 120 -7.28 -18.41 1.08
C GLY A 120 -8.08 -19.04 -0.04
#